data_AF-A0A401TGU7-F1
#
_entry.id   AF-A0A401TGU7-F1
#
_cell.length_a   1.000
_cell.length_b   1.000
_cell.length_c   1.000
_cell.angle_alpha   90.00
_cell.angle_beta   90.00
_cell.angle_gamma   90.00
#
_symmetry.space_group_name_H-M   'P 1'
#
loop_
_entity.id
_entity.type
_entity.pdbx_description
1 polymer ?
#
loop_
_entity_poly.entity_id
_entity_poly.type
_entity_poly.pdbx_seq_one_letter_code
_entity_poly.pdbx_strand_id
1 'polypeptide(L)'
;MGASVSLADLNLPSTHHSISIAGVGESSVVARRSKATLLEIDDILLPVRFWVCPNSEGTILGIDLLGELGAVVDAFHRRLLWTSRKSHKSGL
;
A
#
# COMPACT_ATOMS: atom_id res chain seq x y z
N MET A 1 -16.76 -0.32 -0.31
CA MET A 1 -15.86 0.51 0.52
C MET A 1 -14.43 0.21 0.14
N GLY A 2 -13.51 1.18 0.25
CA GLY A 2 -12.07 0.99 -0.03
C GLY A 2 -11.25 0.84 1.26
N ALA A 3 -9.97 0.52 1.13
CA ALA A 3 -9.06 0.38 2.27
C ALA A 3 -8.45 1.73 2.68
N SER A 4 -8.50 2.05 3.97
CA SER A 4 -7.87 3.25 4.54
C SER A 4 -6.35 3.11 4.69
N VAL A 5 -5.87 1.87 4.77
CA VAL A 5 -4.46 1.54 4.96
C VAL A 5 -4.03 0.47 3.98
N SER A 6 -2.74 0.46 3.65
CA SER A 6 -2.17 -0.54 2.75
C SER A 6 -1.81 -1.83 3.48
N LEU A 7 -2.23 -2.95 2.90
CA LEU A 7 -2.13 -4.29 3.46
C LEU A 7 -1.24 -5.18 2.60
N ALA A 8 -0.50 -6.07 3.24
CA ALA A 8 0.23 -7.14 2.57
C ALA A 8 -0.07 -8.48 3.24
N ASP A 9 -0.32 -9.51 2.43
CA ASP A 9 -0.37 -10.91 2.84
C ASP A 9 1.00 -11.59 2.81
N LEU A 10 2.02 -10.86 2.32
CA LEU A 10 3.40 -11.32 2.23
C LEU A 10 4.08 -11.40 3.60
N ASN A 11 5.00 -12.35 3.74
CA ASN A 11 5.80 -12.53 4.95
C ASN A 11 6.91 -11.46 5.05
N LEU A 12 6.51 -10.21 5.28
CA LEU A 12 7.42 -9.08 5.44
C LEU A 12 7.95 -9.00 6.88
N PRO A 13 9.25 -8.70 7.09
CA PRO A 13 9.80 -8.45 8.41
C PRO A 13 8.98 -7.37 9.12
N SER A 14 8.42 -7.72 10.28
CA SER A 14 7.47 -6.87 11.01
C SER A 14 8.06 -6.28 12.28
N THR A 15 7.52 -5.14 12.68
CA THR A 15 7.79 -4.49 13.96
C THR A 15 6.90 -5.08 15.06
N HIS A 16 7.05 -4.57 16.30
CA HIS A 16 6.14 -4.89 17.41
C HIS A 16 4.86 -4.04 17.40
N HIS A 17 4.74 -3.08 16.47
CA HIS A 17 3.57 -2.22 16.38
C HIS A 17 2.43 -2.93 15.64
N SER A 18 1.21 -2.89 16.20
CA SER A 18 0.04 -3.58 15.67
C SER A 18 -1.22 -2.72 15.79
N ILE A 19 -2.20 -2.98 14.92
CA ILE A 19 -3.53 -2.37 14.94
C ILE A 19 -4.59 -3.44 14.69
N SER A 20 -5.84 -3.13 15.05
CA SER A 20 -7.01 -3.90 14.61
C SER A 20 -7.58 -3.27 13.33
N ILE A 21 -7.83 -4.09 12.32
CA ILE A 21 -8.37 -3.68 11.03
C ILE A 21 -9.75 -4.29 10.87
N ALA A 22 -10.75 -3.44 10.65
CA ALA A 22 -12.11 -3.86 10.37
C ALA A 22 -12.29 -4.13 8.87
N GLY A 23 -12.85 -5.30 8.54
CA GLY A 23 -13.20 -5.68 7.18
C GLY A 23 -14.69 -5.52 6.88
N VAL A 24 -15.14 -6.17 5.81
CA VAL A 24 -16.58 -6.33 5.52
C VAL A 24 -17.15 -7.41 6.43
N GLY A 25 -18.28 -7.12 7.07
CA GLY A 25 -18.79 -7.91 8.19
C GLY A 25 -18.03 -7.57 9.47
N GLU A 26 -18.64 -7.75 10.64
CA GLU A 26 -18.10 -7.33 11.95
C GLU A 26 -16.80 -8.04 12.39
N SER A 27 -16.11 -8.70 11.46
CA SER A 27 -14.81 -9.31 11.66
C SER A 27 -13.70 -8.26 11.63
N SER A 28 -12.84 -8.34 12.64
CA SER A 28 -11.59 -7.57 12.68
C SER A 28 -10.39 -8.49 12.77
N VAL A 29 -9.29 -8.07 12.17
CA VAL A 29 -8.02 -8.81 12.14
C VAL A 29 -6.91 -7.93 12.71
N VAL A 30 -6.04 -8.54 13.53
CA VAL A 30 -4.86 -7.85 14.03
C VAL A 30 -3.77 -7.89 12.96
N ALA A 31 -3.32 -6.72 12.53
CA ALA A 31 -2.24 -6.55 11.58
C ALA A 31 -0.99 -5.97 12.25
N ARG A 32 0.19 -6.35 11.77
CA ARG A 32 1.48 -5.86 12.29
C ARG A 32 2.15 -4.95 11.27
N ARG A 33 2.74 -3.86 11.72
CA ARG A 33 3.41 -2.93 10.81
C ARG A 33 4.72 -3.53 10.33
N SER A 34 4.93 -3.58 9.02
CA SER A 34 6.19 -4.01 8.43
C SER A 34 7.34 -3.02 8.76
N LYS A 35 8.58 -3.50 8.63
CA LYS A 35 9.73 -2.61 8.40
C LYS A 35 9.56 -1.91 7.05
N ALA A 36 10.31 -0.83 6.84
CA ALA A 36 10.32 -0.15 5.54
C ALA A 36 10.76 -1.12 4.45
N THR A 37 9.98 -1.21 3.37
CA THR A 37 10.27 -2.00 2.18
C THR A 37 10.20 -1.10 0.96
N LEU A 38 10.98 -1.40 -0.08
CA LEU A 38 10.84 -0.72 -1.36
C LEU A 38 9.68 -1.33 -2.13
N LEU A 39 8.75 -0.47 -2.55
CA LEU A 39 7.68 -0.79 -3.49
C LEU A 39 8.06 -0.21 -4.85
N GLU A 40 8.13 -1.07 -5.84
CA GLU A 40 8.36 -0.71 -7.24
C GLU A 40 7.02 -0.73 -7.99
N ILE A 41 6.65 0.41 -8.58
CA ILE A 41 5.49 0.55 -9.46
C ILE A 41 5.97 1.32 -10.69
N ASP A 42 6.01 0.65 -11.84
CA ASP A 42 6.73 1.13 -13.03
C ASP A 42 8.16 1.61 -12.66
N ASP A 43 8.51 2.84 -13.04
CA ASP A 43 9.80 3.48 -12.75
C ASP A 43 9.84 4.20 -11.39
N ILE A 44 8.85 3.98 -10.51
CA ILE A 44 8.77 4.62 -9.19
C ILE A 44 9.22 3.61 -8.11
N LEU A 45 10.24 4.00 -7.35
CA LEU A 45 10.66 3.28 -6.14
C LEU A 45 10.29 4.09 -4.90
N LEU A 46 9.37 3.56 -4.09
CA LEU A 46 8.86 4.22 -2.89
C LEU A 46 9.18 3.39 -1.64
N PRO A 47 9.89 3.93 -0.63
CA PRO A 47 10.01 3.27 0.65
C PRO A 47 8.68 3.36 1.40
N VAL A 48 8.02 2.21 1.59
CA VAL A 48 6.69 2.11 2.20
C VAL A 48 6.69 1.18 3.41
N ARG A 49 5.63 1.24 4.21
CA ARG A 49 5.35 0.26 5.27
C ARG A 49 3.93 -0.25 5.10
N PHE A 50 3.76 -1.56 5.11
CA PHE A 50 2.46 -2.21 5.04
C PHE A 50 1.99 -2.64 6.43
N TRP A 51 0.68 -2.84 6.55
CA TRP A 51 0.12 -3.66 7.60
C TRP A 51 0.05 -5.11 7.13
N VAL A 52 0.74 -5.99 7.85
CA VAL A 52 0.85 -7.40 7.49
C VAL A 52 -0.23 -8.18 8.22
N CYS A 53 -1.13 -8.79 7.47
CA CYS A 53 -2.12 -9.73 7.97
C CYS A 53 -2.55 -10.71 6.86
N PRO A 54 -2.91 -11.96 7.22
CA PRO A 54 -3.49 -12.89 6.26
C PRO A 54 -4.77 -12.31 5.64
N ASN A 55 -4.86 -12.33 4.33
CA ASN A 55 -6.07 -11.97 3.59
C ASN A 55 -6.12 -12.75 2.25
N SER A 56 -7.30 -12.88 1.63
CA SER A 56 -7.50 -13.62 0.37
C SER A 56 -7.30 -12.79 -0.90
N GLU A 57 -7.18 -11.47 -0.76
CA GLU A 57 -7.16 -10.51 -1.87
C GLU A 57 -5.73 -10.17 -2.32
N GLY A 58 -4.72 -10.61 -1.57
CA GLY A 58 -3.32 -10.31 -1.81
C GLY A 58 -2.87 -8.99 -1.17
N THR A 59 -1.98 -8.28 -1.86
CA THR A 59 -1.56 -6.93 -1.46
C THR A 59 -2.60 -5.90 -1.87
N ILE A 60 -3.07 -5.10 -0.91
CA ILE A 60 -4.05 -4.05 -1.13
C ILE A 60 -3.36 -2.70 -0.91
N LEU A 61 -3.36 -1.85 -1.94
CA LEU A 61 -2.96 -0.45 -1.78
C LEU A 61 -4.15 0.36 -1.29
N GLY A 62 -4.04 0.87 -0.06
CA GLY A 62 -5.00 1.74 0.56
C GLY A 62 -4.80 3.20 0.17
N ILE A 63 -5.70 4.06 0.65
CA ILE A 63 -5.63 5.51 0.37
C ILE A 63 -4.38 6.17 0.93
N ASP A 64 -3.75 5.59 1.96
CA ASP A 64 -2.48 6.04 2.53
C ASP A 64 -1.36 6.07 1.48
N LEU A 65 -1.11 4.96 0.80
CA LEU A 65 -0.06 4.88 -0.23
C LEU A 65 -0.53 5.42 -1.58
N LEU A 66 -1.80 5.25 -1.94
CA LEU A 66 -2.33 5.83 -3.18
C LEU A 66 -2.24 7.36 -3.16
N GLY A 67 -2.45 7.99 -2.00
CA GLY A 67 -2.26 9.43 -1.81
C GLY A 67 -0.80 9.86 -1.98
N GLU A 68 0.15 9.10 -1.42
CA GLU A 68 1.59 9.36 -1.58
C GLU A 68 2.06 9.24 -3.03
N LEU A 69 1.51 8.28 -3.78
CA LEU A 69 1.78 8.08 -5.21
C LEU A 69 1.12 9.13 -6.11
N GLY A 70 0.25 9.98 -5.56
CA GLY A 70 -0.57 10.89 -6.36
C GLY A 70 -1.43 10.11 -7.36
N ALA A 71 -1.98 8.97 -6.92
CA ALA A 71 -2.79 8.12 -7.78
C ALA A 71 -4.12 8.80 -8.12
N VAL A 72 -4.53 8.65 -9.39
CA VAL A 72 -5.78 9.16 -9.94
C VAL A 72 -6.51 8.00 -10.59
N VAL A 73 -7.76 7.80 -10.18
CA VAL A 73 -8.65 6.80 -10.79
C VAL A 73 -9.41 7.48 -11.93
N ASP A 74 -9.06 7.15 -13.17
CA ASP A 74 -9.81 7.53 -14.35
C ASP A 74 -10.88 6.47 -14.64
N ALA A 75 -12.07 6.70 -14.11
CA ALA A 75 -13.20 5.78 -14.27
C ALA A 75 -13.73 5.71 -15.71
N PHE A 76 -13.56 6.77 -16.51
CA PHE A 76 -14.04 6.82 -17.88
C PHE A 76 -13.20 5.89 -18.78
N HIS A 77 -11.88 5.98 -18.67
CA HIS A 77 -10.96 5.13 -19.41
C HIS A 77 -10.64 3.80 -18.71
N ARG A 78 -11.18 3.58 -17.50
CA ARG A 78 -10.92 2.41 -16.64
C ARG A 78 -9.42 2.22 -16.38
N ARG A 79 -8.73 3.29 -16.04
CA ARG A 79 -7.28 3.31 -15.80
C ARG A 79 -6.95 3.87 -14.43
N LEU A 80 -5.90 3.32 -13.85
CA LEU A 80 -5.20 3.94 -12.72
C LEU A 80 -4.01 4.71 -13.29
N LEU A 81 -3.88 5.97 -12.91
CA LEU A 81 -2.78 6.85 -13.29
C LEU A 81 -2.04 7.24 -12.02
N TRP A 82 -0.74 7.44 -12.10
CA TRP A 82 0.05 8.02 -11.02
C TRP A 82 0.90 9.14 -11.58
N THR A 83 0.98 10.24 -10.82
CA THR A 83 1.93 11.29 -11.16
C THR A 83 3.32 10.78 -10.80
N SER A 84 4.12 10.42 -11.81
CA SER A 84 5.55 10.29 -11.61
C SER A 84 6.08 11.67 -11.20
N ARG A 85 6.21 11.89 -9.88
CA ARG A 85 7.21 12.85 -9.42
C ARG A 85 8.50 12.21 -9.83
N LYS A 86 9.07 12.64 -10.97
CA LYS A 86 10.41 12.26 -11.39
C LYS A 86 11.29 12.31 -10.15
N SER A 87 11.60 11.15 -9.56
CA SER A 87 12.77 11.08 -8.72
C SER A 87 13.87 11.46 -9.69
N HIS A 88 14.50 12.60 -9.49
CA HIS A 88 15.74 12.89 -10.19
C HIS A 88 16.57 11.62 -10.13
N LYS A 89 16.76 10.95 -11.28
CA LYS A 89 17.99 10.21 -11.50
C LYS A 89 19.05 11.28 -11.34
N SER A 90 19.55 11.41 -10.12
CA SER A 90 20.84 12.04 -9.88
C SER A 90 21.82 11.17 -10.64
N GLY A 91 22.04 11.51 -11.91
CA GLY A 91 23.25 11.14 -12.60
C GLY A 91 24.35 11.95 -11.93
N LEU A 92 25.00 11.32 -10.95
CA LEU A 92 26.31 11.65 -10.41
C LEU A 92 26.91 10.35 -9.91
#